data_AF-A0A9W5S045-F1
#
_entry.id   AF-A0A9W5S045-F1
#
_cell.length_a   1.000
_cell.length_b   1.000
_cell.length_c   1.000
_cell.angle_alpha   90.00
_cell.angle_beta   90.00
_cell.angle_gamma   90.00
#
_symmetry.space_group_name_H-M   'P 1'
#
loop_
_entity.id
_entity.type
_entity.pdbx_description
1 polymer ?
#
loop_
_entity_poly.entity_id
_entity_poly.type
_entity_poly.pdbx_seq_one_letter_code
_entity_poly.pdbx_strand_id
1 'polypeptide(L)'
;MFIKLSDRERETGLLEQENVLIAAEQVRKNGYIVLEQVLGDGQIKELREAFVPLLEQFTARKGFNSGTNRAQMFLPYIEPFCAEHIMANPMALSIIDQLIGSDCRCVYFASDTAGPGPEARISIRTVRAIPTFGAIWCGPRNTCIPKRSS
;
A
#
# COMPACT_ATOMS: atom_id res chain seq x y z
N MET A 1 -13.06 6.18 -9.48
CA MET A 1 -14.24 6.53 -8.64
C MET A 1 -13.75 6.85 -7.23
N PHE A 2 -14.38 7.82 -6.57
CA PHE A 2 -14.06 8.25 -5.21
C PHE A 2 -15.21 7.84 -4.28
N ILE A 3 -14.88 7.29 -3.12
CA ILE A 3 -15.83 7.06 -2.02
C ILE A 3 -15.49 8.05 -0.92
N LYS A 4 -16.46 8.93 -0.64
CA LYS A 4 -16.44 9.79 0.53
C LYS A 4 -16.92 8.99 1.72
N LEU A 5 -16.07 8.86 2.73
CA LEU A 5 -16.42 8.19 3.97
C LEU A 5 -17.51 8.98 4.70
N SER A 6 -18.45 8.28 5.32
CA SER A 6 -19.35 8.87 6.31
C SER A 6 -18.62 9.23 7.60
N ASP A 7 -19.24 10.06 8.45
CA ASP A 7 -18.68 10.38 9.77
C ASP A 7 -18.48 9.13 10.61
N ARG A 8 -19.44 8.20 10.56
CA ARG A 8 -19.37 6.91 11.26
C ARG A 8 -18.19 6.06 10.79
N GLU A 9 -17.96 5.96 9.49
CA GLU A 9 -16.84 5.18 8.95
C GLU A 9 -15.51 5.83 9.34
N ARG A 10 -15.41 7.17 9.30
CA ARG A 10 -14.21 7.89 9.76
C ARG A 10 -13.92 7.66 11.23
N GLU A 11 -14.94 7.74 12.09
CA GLU A 11 -14.79 7.58 13.53
C GLU A 11 -14.44 6.14 13.92
N THR A 12 -15.06 5.15 13.26
CA THR A 12 -14.88 3.73 13.59
C THR A 12 -13.66 3.10 12.90
N GLY A 13 -13.15 3.70 11.83
CA GLY A 13 -12.10 3.08 11.02
C GLY A 13 -12.58 1.89 10.18
N LEU A 14 -13.90 1.69 10.07
CA LEU A 14 -14.53 0.54 9.40
C LEU A 14 -15.44 1.03 8.27
N LEU A 15 -15.41 0.35 7.12
CA LEU A 15 -16.35 0.61 6.04
C LEU A 15 -17.68 -0.08 6.29
N GLU A 16 -18.77 0.54 5.86
CA GLU A 16 -20.07 -0.12 5.81
C GLU A 16 -20.06 -1.21 4.74
N GLN A 17 -20.79 -2.30 4.97
CA GLN A 17 -20.80 -3.46 4.06
C GLN A 17 -21.19 -3.07 2.63
N GLU A 18 -22.12 -2.13 2.46
CA GLU A 18 -22.50 -1.61 1.16
C GLU A 18 -21.31 -0.94 0.45
N ASN A 19 -20.55 -0.10 1.16
CA ASN A 19 -19.37 0.56 0.62
C ASN A 19 -18.24 -0.43 0.30
N VAL A 20 -18.08 -1.51 1.07
CA VAL A 20 -17.15 -2.60 0.75
C VAL A 20 -17.50 -3.25 -0.59
N LEU A 21 -18.78 -3.58 -0.80
CA LEU A 21 -19.24 -4.21 -2.04
C LEU A 21 -19.06 -3.28 -3.24
N ILE A 22 -19.43 -2.01 -3.10
CA ILE A 22 -19.24 -0.99 -4.13
C ILE A 22 -17.76 -0.84 -4.46
N ALA A 23 -16.89 -0.70 -3.45
CA ALA A 23 -15.46 -0.53 -3.63
C ALA A 23 -14.84 -1.74 -4.36
N ALA A 24 -15.18 -2.97 -3.94
CA ALA A 24 -14.70 -4.18 -4.59
C ALA A 24 -15.14 -4.26 -6.06
N GLU A 25 -16.40 -3.94 -6.36
CA GLU A 25 -16.89 -3.90 -7.74
C GLU A 25 -16.17 -2.84 -8.58
N GLN A 26 -15.88 -1.67 -8.01
CA GLN A 26 -15.11 -0.62 -8.70
C GLN A 26 -13.69 -1.09 -9.00
N VAL A 27 -13.03 -1.79 -8.07
CA VAL A 27 -11.70 -2.36 -8.33
C VAL A 27 -11.77 -3.42 -9.43
N ARG A 28 -12.78 -4.31 -9.45
CA ARG A 28 -12.93 -5.30 -10.52
C ARG A 28 -13.14 -4.67 -11.89
N LYS A 29 -13.96 -3.62 -11.98
CA LYS A 29 -14.32 -2.98 -13.26
C LYS A 29 -13.26 -2.00 -13.76
N ASN A 30 -12.67 -1.21 -12.86
CA ASN A 30 -11.81 -0.08 -13.21
C ASN A 30 -10.35 -0.28 -12.79
N GLY A 31 -10.04 -1.33 -12.04
CA GLY A 31 -8.70 -1.63 -11.54
C GLY A 31 -8.26 -0.81 -10.33
N TYR A 32 -9.06 0.16 -9.87
CA TYR A 32 -8.73 0.99 -8.71
C TYR A 32 -9.97 1.60 -8.05
N ILE A 33 -9.80 2.02 -6.79
CA ILE A 33 -10.74 2.85 -6.04
C ILE A 33 -9.95 3.86 -5.20
N VAL A 34 -10.57 5.00 -4.88
CA VAL A 34 -10.02 5.99 -3.94
C VAL A 34 -10.98 6.13 -2.77
N LEU A 35 -10.47 5.91 -1.56
CA LEU A 35 -11.15 6.24 -0.31
C LEU A 35 -10.59 7.59 0.18
N GLU A 36 -11.46 8.58 0.32
CA GLU A 36 -11.02 9.92 0.75
C GLU A 36 -10.86 9.99 2.27
N GLN A 37 -9.76 10.61 2.73
CA GLN A 37 -9.53 10.92 4.15
C GLN A 37 -9.59 9.70 5.08
N VAL A 38 -9.04 8.55 4.65
CA VAL A 38 -8.91 7.35 5.49
C VAL A 38 -8.03 7.61 6.72
N LEU A 39 -6.98 8.41 6.56
CA LEU A 39 -6.12 8.85 7.64
C LEU A 39 -6.45 10.28 8.03
N GLY A 40 -6.52 10.54 9.33
CA GLY A 40 -6.69 11.88 9.84
C GLY A 40 -5.42 12.73 9.69
N ASP A 41 -5.58 14.05 9.71
CA ASP A 41 -4.48 14.99 9.51
C ASP A 41 -3.33 14.80 10.51
N GLY A 42 -3.65 14.44 11.76
CA GLY A 42 -2.65 14.12 12.78
C GLY A 42 -1.77 12.92 12.43
N GLN A 43 -2.38 11.84 11.93
CA GLN A 43 -1.67 10.62 11.51
C GLN A 43 -0.79 10.90 10.27
N ILE A 44 -1.32 11.67 9.31
CA ILE A 44 -0.58 12.09 8.13
C ILE A 44 0.64 12.93 8.54
N LYS A 45 0.45 13.86 9.47
CA LYS A 45 1.52 14.70 10.00
C LYS A 45 2.60 13.88 10.68
N GLU A 46 2.22 12.96 11.57
CA GLU A 46 3.15 12.08 12.28
C GLU A 46 3.97 11.21 11.32
N LEU A 47 3.31 10.56 10.35
CA LEU A 47 3.99 9.78 9.31
C LEU A 47 4.98 10.63 8.52
N ARG A 48 4.58 11.86 8.16
CA ARG A 48 5.44 12.78 7.43
C ARG A 48 6.66 13.18 8.25
N GLU A 49 6.48 13.54 9.52
CA GLU A 49 7.55 13.94 10.42
C GLU A 49 8.56 12.80 10.63
N ALA A 50 8.09 11.56 10.76
CA ALA A 50 8.96 10.38 10.84
C ALA A 50 9.63 10.03 9.50
N PHE A 51 8.96 10.27 8.37
CA PHE A 51 9.44 9.87 7.04
C PHE A 51 10.50 10.81 6.47
N VAL A 52 10.37 12.11 6.68
CA VAL A 52 11.27 13.12 6.07
C VAL A 52 12.74 12.85 6.41
N PRO A 53 13.15 12.63 7.67
CA PRO A 53 14.55 12.34 8.00
C PRO A 53 15.08 11.06 7.34
N LEU A 54 14.23 10.03 7.21
CA LEU A 54 14.59 8.77 6.56
C LEU A 54 14.81 8.96 5.06
N LEU A 55 13.95 9.74 4.41
CA LEU A 55 14.08 10.07 3.00
C LEU A 55 15.35 10.90 2.74
N GLU A 56 15.64 11.91 3.56
CA GLU A 56 16.85 12.72 3.47
C GLU A 56 18.10 11.86 3.62
N GLN A 57 18.15 10.99 4.63
CA GLN A 57 19.27 10.07 4.81
C GLN A 57 19.42 9.10 3.63
N PHE A 58 18.31 8.57 3.11
CA PHE A 58 18.32 7.64 1.98
C PHE A 58 18.84 8.32 0.71
N THR A 59 18.29 9.50 0.38
CA THR A 59 18.63 10.27 -0.82
C THR A 59 20.05 10.84 -0.74
N ALA A 60 20.55 11.21 0.43
CA ALA A 60 21.95 11.59 0.61
C ALA A 60 22.92 10.42 0.30
N ARG A 61 22.51 9.18 0.56
CA ARG A 61 23.34 7.98 0.34
C ARG A 61 23.21 7.37 -1.05
N LYS A 62 22.00 7.36 -1.60
CA LYS A 62 21.65 6.63 -2.84
C LYS A 62 21.28 7.54 -4.01
N GLY A 63 21.00 8.82 -3.75
CA GLY A 63 20.45 9.74 -4.73
C GLY A 63 19.02 9.36 -5.14
N PHE A 64 18.54 10.03 -6.18
CA PHE A 64 17.30 9.68 -6.86
C PHE A 64 17.61 8.78 -8.07
N ASN A 65 16.66 7.93 -8.44
CA ASN A 65 16.77 7.15 -9.67
C ASN A 65 16.89 8.09 -10.87
N SER A 66 17.99 7.97 -11.63
CA SER A 66 18.36 8.89 -12.72
C SER A 66 17.34 8.97 -13.87
N GLY A 67 16.48 7.96 -14.04
CA GLY A 67 15.43 7.97 -15.06
C GLY A 67 14.09 8.55 -14.61
N THR A 68 13.66 8.27 -13.37
CA THR A 68 12.32 8.63 -12.88
C THR A 68 12.33 9.80 -11.90
N ASN A 69 13.50 10.22 -11.43
CA ASN A 69 13.67 11.16 -10.32
C ASN A 69 12.84 10.78 -9.09
N ARG A 70 12.84 9.49 -8.74
CA ARG A 70 12.12 8.96 -7.58
C ARG A 70 13.06 8.24 -6.62
N ALA A 71 12.78 8.37 -5.33
CA ALA A 71 13.39 7.61 -4.26
C ALA A 71 12.44 6.47 -3.87
N GLN A 72 12.78 5.26 -4.30
CA GLN A 72 12.08 4.05 -3.93
C GLN A 72 12.83 3.39 -2.77
N MET A 73 12.22 3.35 -1.60
CA MET A 73 12.84 2.79 -0.40
C MET A 73 11.88 1.95 0.40
N PHE A 74 12.37 0.83 0.96
CA PHE A 74 11.61 0.08 1.95
C PHE A 74 11.44 0.92 3.21
N LEU A 75 10.25 0.86 3.81
CA LEU A 75 9.99 1.51 5.07
C LEU A 75 10.38 0.59 6.23
N PRO A 76 10.92 1.13 7.32
CA PRO A 76 11.25 0.33 8.49
C PRO A 76 9.98 -0.14 9.20
N TYR A 77 10.02 -1.34 9.78
CA TYR A 77 8.96 -1.88 10.63
C TYR A 77 9.07 -1.30 12.06
N ILE A 78 8.90 0.02 12.18
CA ILE A 78 8.89 0.77 13.44
C ILE A 78 7.73 1.77 13.41
N GLU A 79 7.28 2.22 14.57
CA GLU A 79 6.29 3.30 14.66
C GLU A 79 6.82 4.59 13.99
N PRO A 80 5.97 5.38 13.32
CA PRO A 80 4.52 5.18 13.08
C PRO A 80 4.20 4.29 11.86
N PHE A 81 5.21 3.78 11.14
CA PHE A 81 5.00 3.05 9.88
C PHE A 81 4.37 1.67 10.06
N CYS A 82 4.66 1.00 11.18
CA CYS A 82 4.09 -0.32 11.48
C CYS A 82 2.75 -0.26 12.22
N ALA A 83 2.20 0.93 12.46
CA ALA A 83 0.91 1.06 13.13
C ALA A 83 -0.17 0.25 12.39
N GLU A 84 -1.08 -0.36 13.15
CA GLU A 84 -2.12 -1.25 12.59
C GLU A 84 -2.97 -0.55 11.51
N HIS A 85 -3.35 0.70 11.75
CA HIS A 85 -4.13 1.50 10.81
C HIS A 85 -3.37 1.85 9.51
N ILE A 86 -2.07 1.57 9.43
CA ILE A 86 -1.23 1.71 8.23
C ILE A 86 -1.00 0.36 7.58
N MET A 87 -0.50 -0.62 8.34
CA MET A 87 -0.11 -1.93 7.81
C MET A 87 -1.29 -2.87 7.54
N ALA A 88 -2.31 -2.79 8.39
CA ALA A 88 -3.46 -3.68 8.43
C ALA A 88 -4.76 -2.85 8.52
N ASN A 89 -4.83 -1.77 7.75
CA ASN A 89 -5.97 -0.85 7.78
C ASN A 89 -7.30 -1.62 7.56
N PRO A 90 -8.23 -1.63 8.52
CA PRO A 90 -9.45 -2.44 8.44
C PRO A 90 -10.33 -2.11 7.22
N MET A 91 -10.39 -0.84 6.81
CA MET A 91 -11.10 -0.44 5.60
C MET A 91 -10.49 -1.07 4.35
N ALA A 92 -9.15 -1.00 4.22
CA ALA A 92 -8.47 -1.60 3.09
C ALA A 92 -8.59 -3.13 3.09
N LEU A 93 -8.40 -3.76 4.25
CA LEU A 93 -8.50 -5.22 4.38
C LEU A 93 -9.90 -5.73 4.06
N SER A 94 -10.96 -5.06 4.49
CA SER A 94 -12.33 -5.48 4.14
C SER A 94 -12.59 -5.54 2.63
N ILE A 95 -12.00 -4.60 1.87
CA ILE A 95 -12.08 -4.60 0.40
C ILE A 95 -11.19 -5.70 -0.19
N ILE A 96 -9.97 -5.86 0.33
CA ILE A 96 -9.02 -6.88 -0.14
C ILE A 96 -9.60 -8.29 0.08
N ASP A 97 -10.16 -8.56 1.24
CA ASP A 97 -10.82 -9.82 1.59
C ASP A 97 -11.95 -10.13 0.60
N GLN A 98 -12.76 -9.12 0.27
CA GLN A 98 -13.82 -9.25 -0.73
C GLN A 98 -13.28 -9.53 -2.14
N LEU A 99 -12.06 -9.09 -2.47
CA LEU A 99 -11.47 -9.23 -3.80
C LEU A 99 -10.71 -10.54 -4.00
N ILE A 100 -9.88 -10.93 -3.03
CA ILE A 100 -8.91 -12.03 -3.17
C ILE A 100 -8.97 -13.06 -2.02
N GLY A 101 -9.85 -12.86 -1.03
CA GLY A 101 -9.99 -13.73 0.14
C GLY A 101 -9.15 -13.29 1.35
N SER A 102 -9.43 -13.91 2.50
CA SER A 102 -8.90 -13.51 3.81
C SER A 102 -7.44 -13.91 4.08
N ASP A 103 -6.84 -14.74 3.22
CA ASP A 103 -5.45 -15.19 3.38
C ASP A 103 -4.49 -14.36 2.50
N CYS A 104 -4.58 -13.03 2.65
CA CYS A 104 -3.70 -12.10 1.97
C CYS A 104 -2.49 -11.74 2.84
N ARG A 105 -1.36 -11.41 2.20
CA ARG A 105 -0.16 -10.94 2.89
C ARG A 105 0.46 -9.73 2.21
N CYS A 106 0.99 -8.80 3.00
CA CYS A 106 1.82 -7.72 2.49
C CYS A 106 3.23 -8.25 2.18
N VAL A 107 3.61 -8.28 0.91
CA VAL A 107 4.96 -8.70 0.47
C VAL A 107 5.87 -7.51 0.15
N TYR A 108 5.33 -6.30 0.17
CA TYR A 108 6.05 -5.11 -0.26
C TYR A 108 5.53 -3.88 0.48
N PHE A 109 6.32 -3.38 1.43
CA PHE A 109 6.05 -2.17 2.20
C PHE A 109 7.14 -1.14 1.94
N ALA A 110 6.81 -0.12 1.14
CA ALA A 110 7.80 0.84 0.67
C ALA A 110 7.19 2.20 0.39
N SER A 111 8.05 3.21 0.38
CA SER A 111 7.74 4.52 -0.17
C SER A 111 8.26 4.62 -1.60
N ASP A 112 7.53 5.38 -2.41
CA ASP A 112 7.92 5.77 -3.76
C ASP A 112 7.78 7.29 -3.86
N THR A 113 8.81 8.03 -3.45
CA THR A 113 8.73 9.49 -3.32
C THR A 113 9.35 10.19 -4.52
N ALA A 114 8.60 11.10 -5.15
CA ALA A 114 9.15 11.95 -6.20
C ALA A 114 10.18 12.91 -5.62
N GLY A 115 11.28 13.11 -6.35
CA GLY A 115 12.30 14.08 -6.01
C GLY A 115 11.79 15.52 -6.10
N PRO A 116 12.57 16.49 -5.61
CA PRO A 116 12.20 17.90 -5.63
C PRO A 116 11.88 18.35 -7.06
N GLY A 117 10.75 19.04 -7.22
CA GLY A 117 10.22 19.49 -8.50
C GLY A 117 8.72 19.80 -8.39
N PRO A 118 8.12 20.39 -9.45
CA PRO A 118 6.70 20.77 -9.44
C PRO A 118 5.73 19.57 -9.26
N GLU A 119 6.19 18.36 -9.60
CA GLU A 119 5.41 17.11 -9.51
C GLU A 119 5.68 16.31 -8.22
N ALA A 120 6.33 16.91 -7.21
CA ALA A 120 6.73 16.22 -5.99
C ALA A 120 5.50 15.80 -5.16
N ARG A 121 5.15 14.51 -5.21
CA ARG A 121 4.17 13.86 -4.32
C ARG A 121 4.84 12.72 -3.56
N ILE A 122 4.67 12.71 -2.24
CA ILE A 122 5.03 11.58 -1.38
C ILE A 122 3.93 10.54 -1.53
N SER A 123 4.28 9.31 -1.93
CA SER A 123 3.36 8.18 -1.88
C SER A 123 3.97 7.01 -1.13
N ILE A 124 3.22 6.51 -0.14
CA ILE A 124 3.51 5.25 0.54
C ILE A 124 2.72 4.18 -0.19
N ARG A 125 3.40 3.12 -0.66
CA ARG A 125 2.78 1.96 -1.29
C ARG A 125 2.83 0.79 -0.32
N THR A 126 1.67 0.44 0.21
CA THR A 126 1.57 -0.57 1.27
C THR A 126 1.25 -1.98 0.77
N VAL A 127 0.78 -2.15 -0.48
CA VAL A 127 0.19 -3.43 -0.88
C VAL A 127 0.60 -3.87 -2.28
N ARG A 128 1.34 -5.00 -2.33
CA ARG A 128 1.15 -6.02 -3.35
C ARG A 128 0.61 -7.25 -2.65
N ALA A 129 -0.71 -7.43 -2.64
CA ALA A 129 -1.32 -8.63 -2.11
C ALA A 129 -1.26 -9.73 -3.19
N ILE A 130 -0.79 -10.91 -2.82
CA ILE A 130 -0.80 -12.10 -3.68
C ILE A 130 -1.61 -13.15 -2.91
N PRO A 131 -2.66 -13.74 -3.51
CA PRO A 131 -3.38 -14.84 -2.85
C PRO A 131 -2.43 -16.02 -2.60
N THR A 132 -2.58 -16.69 -1.46
CA THR A 132 -1.74 -17.83 -1.01
C THR A 132 -1.91 -19.11 -1.82
N PHE A 133 -2.78 -19.15 -2.83
CA PHE A 133 -2.83 -20.26 -3.78
C PHE A 133 -1.63 -20.21 -4.74
N GLY A 134 -0.57 -20.94 -4.40
CA GLY A 134 0.47 -21.38 -5.33
C GLY A 134 1.24 -20.24 -6.01
N ALA A 135 2.27 -19.74 -5.34
CA ALA A 135 3.25 -18.87 -6.00
C ALA A 135 3.95 -19.63 -7.14
N ILE A 136 3.50 -19.44 -8.38
CA ILE A 136 4.32 -19.67 -9.57
C ILE A 136 4.70 -18.29 -10.11
N TRP A 137 5.89 -17.85 -9.69
CA TRP A 137 6.57 -16.74 -10.32
C TRP A 137 7.10 -17.22 -11.68
N CYS A 138 6.37 -16.94 -12.77
CA CYS A 138 6.92 -17.04 -14.12
C CYS A 138 7.71 -15.76 -14.43
N GLY A 139 9.02 -15.78 -14.17
CA GLY A 139 9.95 -14.79 -14.70
C GLY A 139 10.24 -15.08 -16.18
N PRO A 140 10.63 -14.08 -16.99
CA PRO A 140 10.99 -14.27 -18.38
C PRO A 140 12.40 -14.85 -18.45
N ARG A 141 12.52 -16.17 -18.19
CA ARG A 141 13.56 -17.09 -18.69
C ARG A 141 13.40 -18.45 -18.00
N ASN A 142 12.91 -19.41 -18.77
CA ASN A 142 13.00 -20.87 -18.67
C ASN A 142 13.76 -21.45 -17.47
N THR A 143 13.06 -22.15 -16.56
CA THR A 143 13.02 -23.63 -16.46
C THR A 143 12.24 -24.02 -15.19
N CYS A 144 11.04 -24.59 -15.37
CA CYS A 144 10.31 -25.25 -14.30
C CYS A 144 10.69 -26.74 -14.30
N ILE A 145 11.36 -27.22 -13.25
CA ILE A 145 11.37 -28.65 -12.90
C ILE A 145 10.98 -28.75 -11.41
N PRO A 146 9.81 -29.30 -11.06
CA PRO A 146 9.48 -29.54 -9.67
C PRO A 146 10.30 -30.71 -9.13
N LYS A 147 11.16 -30.47 -8.15
CA LYS A 147 11.67 -31.57 -7.30
C LYS A 147 10.54 -32.01 -6.39
N ARG A 148 9.98 -33.20 -6.66
CA ARG A 148 9.19 -33.95 -5.66
C ARG A 148 10.16 -34.44 -4.58
N SER A 149 9.88 -34.08 -3.33
CA SER A 149 10.46 -34.73 -2.15
C SER A 149 9.99 -36.18 -2.11
N SER A 150 10.96 -37.10 -2.02
CA SER A 150 10.78 -38.45 -1.46
C SER A 150 11.16 -38.40 0.01
#